data_AF-U2A1I0-F1
#
_entry.id   AF-U2A1I0-F1
#
_cell.length_a   1.000
_cell.length_b   1.000
_cell.length_c   1.000
_cell.angle_alpha   90.00
_cell.angle_beta   90.00
_cell.angle_gamma   90.00
#
_symmetry.space_group_name_H-M   'P 1'
#
loop_
_entity.id
_entity.type
_entity.pdbx_description
1 polymer ?
#
loop_
_entity_poly.entity_id
_entity_poly.type
_entity_poly.pdbx_seq_one_letter_code
_entity_poly.pdbx_strand_id
1 'polypeptide(L)'
;MSPTSHRVTQRSLQSLLLKRFAMAFATYAMMALVCWFAVLAGLFRGSLATAVGLTLGIFASQLVLLWLFLSGRNLRFADPSLTEVQVLLALAWQPLLLAFFDSARGSLLVFYVLILLFGVFQLPPRVFARCAAFAFFGFAGMILIQAYREQLGDPSLALLQVGVLFILLVWLCLFTGYVQAMRQRMRQRRFALQAHQDTLRGMMRQLEDLVATDELTGLFNRRHFLRLAGRELQHLGAGRQHGLALIDLDHFKRINDAHGHAAGDRVLQTFAAVARACLRDGDIIARYGGEEFVLLLPNTDADQFTACCERLREAFAQAEPVGIKVDNLSLSAGMTLLAAGDDLEEALQRADQALYQAKRGGRNRCDASWERAGA
;
A
#
# COMPACT_ATOMS: atom_id res chain seq x y z
N MET A 1 18.51 -2.04 -9.31
CA MET A 1 17.77 -0.76 -9.15
C MET A 1 18.26 0.22 -10.22
N SER A 2 17.37 0.79 -11.03
CA SER A 2 17.73 1.70 -12.13
C SER A 2 18.11 3.11 -11.63
N PRO A 3 18.99 3.84 -12.34
CA PRO A 3 19.39 5.22 -11.98
C PRO A 3 18.22 6.21 -11.92
N THR A 4 17.12 5.91 -12.62
CA THR A 4 15.87 6.68 -12.56
C THR A 4 15.14 6.50 -11.23
N SER A 5 15.08 5.27 -10.68
CA SER A 5 14.47 5.03 -9.36
C SER A 5 15.21 5.77 -8.24
N HIS A 6 16.54 5.80 -8.31
CA HIS A 6 17.39 6.45 -7.30
C HIS A 6 17.17 7.97 -7.25
N ARG A 7 16.98 8.63 -8.40
CA ARG A 7 16.70 10.08 -8.48
C ARG A 7 15.31 10.43 -7.95
N VAL A 8 14.31 9.57 -8.18
CA VAL A 8 12.95 9.77 -7.66
C VAL A 8 12.92 9.66 -6.13
N THR A 9 13.62 8.67 -5.58
CA THR A 9 13.75 8.49 -4.12
C THR A 9 14.51 9.63 -3.45
N GLN A 10 15.55 10.19 -4.10
CA GLN A 10 16.26 11.35 -3.58
C GLN A 10 15.42 12.63 -3.59
N ARG A 11 14.63 12.86 -4.65
CA ARG A 11 13.71 14.02 -4.71
C ARG A 11 12.61 13.94 -3.65
N SER A 12 12.03 12.77 -3.42
CA SER A 12 11.01 12.60 -2.38
C SER A 12 11.59 12.75 -0.97
N LEU A 13 12.79 12.22 -0.72
CA LEU A 13 13.54 12.44 0.51
C LEU A 13 13.82 13.93 0.74
N GLN A 14 14.32 14.64 -0.27
CA GLN A 14 14.66 16.06 -0.15
C GLN A 14 13.43 16.94 0.14
N SER A 15 12.28 16.64 -0.49
CA SER A 15 11.01 17.32 -0.19
C SER A 15 10.59 17.14 1.26
N LEU A 16 10.75 15.94 1.82
CA LEU A 16 10.46 15.66 3.22
C LEU A 16 11.40 16.44 4.17
N LEU A 17 12.69 16.49 3.84
CA LEU A 17 13.70 17.22 4.62
C LEU A 17 13.42 18.74 4.61
N LEU A 18 13.02 19.30 3.47
CA LEU A 18 12.66 20.72 3.36
C LEU A 18 11.43 21.07 4.21
N LYS A 19 10.42 20.19 4.25
CA LYS A 19 9.24 20.37 5.13
C LYS A 19 9.63 20.37 6.61
N ARG A 20 10.60 19.55 7.02
CA ARG A 20 11.11 19.52 8.39
C ARG A 20 11.87 20.80 8.73
N PHE A 21 12.72 21.27 7.82
CA PHE A 21 13.41 22.55 7.97
C PHE A 21 12.41 23.72 8.09
N ALA A 22 11.34 23.72 7.30
CA ALA A 22 10.31 24.76 7.39
C ALA A 22 9.64 24.83 8.77
N MET A 23 9.39 23.68 9.43
CA MET A 23 8.88 23.67 10.81
C MET A 23 9.89 24.23 11.82
N ALA A 24 11.19 23.92 11.66
CA ALA A 24 12.23 24.51 12.50
C ALA A 24 12.32 26.03 12.28
N PHE A 25 12.34 26.49 11.03
CA PHE A 25 12.33 27.90 10.66
C PHE A 25 11.13 28.66 11.26
N ALA A 26 9.93 28.06 11.24
CA ALA A 26 8.75 28.64 11.87
C ALA A 26 8.94 28.87 13.38
N THR A 27 9.68 28.00 14.07
CA THR A 27 10.00 28.16 15.50
C THR A 27 10.89 29.38 15.73
N TYR A 28 11.89 29.61 14.88
CA TYR A 28 12.73 30.81 14.93
C TYR A 28 11.93 32.09 14.63
N ALA A 29 11.05 32.06 13.63
CA ALA A 29 10.20 33.20 13.29
C ALA A 29 9.26 33.57 14.45
N MET A 30 8.64 32.57 15.08
CA MET A 30 7.78 32.78 16.25
C MET A 30 8.57 33.33 17.45
N MET A 31 9.77 32.79 17.70
CA MET A 31 10.65 33.31 18.74
C MET A 31 11.04 34.77 18.48
N ALA A 32 11.44 35.11 17.25
CA ALA A 32 11.75 36.48 16.87
C ALA A 32 10.55 37.43 17.08
N LEU A 33 9.34 37.00 16.71
CA LEU A 33 8.12 37.79 16.90
C LEU A 33 7.88 38.15 18.38
N VAL A 34 7.96 37.18 19.29
CA VAL A 34 7.80 37.42 20.74
C VAL A 34 8.92 38.33 21.27
N CYS A 35 10.15 38.15 20.79
CA CYS A 35 11.27 38.99 21.19
C CYS A 35 11.08 40.44 20.74
N TRP A 36 10.61 40.66 19.52
CA TRP A 36 10.29 41.99 19.01
C TRP A 36 9.13 42.64 19.77
N PHE A 37 8.12 41.87 20.16
CA PHE A 37 7.08 42.37 21.06
C PHE A 37 7.67 42.84 22.40
N ALA A 38 8.59 42.06 22.99
CA ALA A 38 9.26 42.44 24.23
C ALA A 38 10.18 43.68 24.06
N VAL A 39 10.83 43.84 22.90
CA VAL A 39 11.60 45.05 22.55
C VAL A 39 10.68 46.27 22.48
N LEU A 40 9.54 46.16 21.78
CA LEU A 40 8.57 47.26 21.67
C LEU A 40 7.91 47.61 23.01
N ALA A 41 7.77 46.63 23.90
CA ALA A 41 7.28 46.84 25.27
C ALA A 41 8.33 47.46 26.22
N GLY A 42 9.55 47.77 25.74
CA GLY A 42 10.61 48.37 26.55
C GLY A 42 11.29 47.42 27.52
N LEU A 43 11.13 46.10 27.35
CA LEU A 43 11.73 45.08 28.23
C LEU A 43 13.16 44.69 27.81
N PHE A 44 13.64 45.22 26.68
CA PHE A 44 14.96 44.96 26.12
C PHE A 44 15.95 46.05 26.53
N ARG A 45 17.08 45.66 27.13
CA ARG A 45 18.10 46.60 27.64
C ARG A 45 19.07 47.14 26.59
N GLY A 46 19.19 46.48 25.43
CA GLY A 46 20.12 46.86 24.38
C GLY A 46 19.59 47.99 23.48
N SER A 47 20.45 48.51 22.61
CA SER A 47 20.02 49.47 21.58
C SER A 47 19.17 48.79 20.51
N LEU A 48 18.32 49.56 19.80
CA LEU A 48 17.57 49.03 18.66
C LEU A 48 18.49 48.37 17.62
N ALA A 49 19.68 48.95 17.38
CA ALA A 49 20.68 48.38 16.49
C ALA A 49 21.15 46.99 16.93
N THR A 50 21.30 46.74 18.24
CA THR A 50 21.65 45.41 18.75
C THR A 50 20.52 44.40 18.56
N ALA A 51 19.26 44.80 18.77
CA ALA A 51 18.11 43.93 18.52
C ALA A 51 17.99 43.54 17.04
N VAL A 52 18.17 44.51 16.13
CA VAL A 52 18.21 44.27 14.69
C VAL A 52 19.38 43.36 14.32
N GLY A 53 20.59 43.63 14.84
CA GLY A 53 21.79 42.84 14.57
C GLY A 53 21.64 41.36 14.99
N LEU A 54 21.10 41.11 16.18
CA LEU A 54 20.83 39.75 16.66
C LEU A 54 19.78 39.04 15.79
N THR A 55 18.71 39.74 15.42
CA THR A 55 17.67 39.20 14.53
C THR A 55 18.27 38.82 13.18
N LEU A 56 19.05 39.72 12.55
CA LEU A 56 19.71 39.46 11.28
C LEU A 56 20.69 38.29 11.38
N GLY A 57 21.45 38.18 12.47
CA GLY A 57 22.36 37.05 12.72
C GLY A 57 21.63 35.70 12.80
N ILE A 58 20.50 35.65 13.52
CA ILE A 58 19.66 34.46 13.60
C ILE A 58 19.15 34.07 12.21
N PHE A 59 18.55 34.99 11.46
CA PHE A 59 18.03 34.68 10.12
C PHE A 59 19.13 34.36 9.11
N ALA A 60 20.30 35.02 9.17
CA ALA A 60 21.44 34.69 8.33
C ALA A 60 21.90 33.24 8.56
N SER A 61 21.93 32.78 9.81
CA SER A 61 22.25 31.39 10.13
C SER A 61 21.23 30.39 9.55
N GLN A 62 19.95 30.77 9.47
CA GLN A 62 18.91 29.96 8.82
C GLN A 62 19.03 29.96 7.28
N LEU A 63 19.44 31.08 6.68
CA LEU A 63 19.67 31.17 5.23
C LEU A 63 20.82 30.25 4.79
N VAL A 64 21.87 30.13 5.60
CA VAL A 64 22.96 29.18 5.36
C VAL A 64 22.44 27.74 5.35
N LEU A 65 21.60 27.37 6.32
CA LEU A 65 20.98 26.05 6.38
C LEU A 65 20.03 25.82 5.20
N LEU A 66 19.19 26.78 4.87
CA LEU A 66 18.30 26.72 3.70
C LEU A 66 19.10 26.49 2.41
N TRP A 67 20.21 27.19 2.23
CA TRP A 67 21.10 26.99 1.09
C TRP A 67 21.70 25.58 1.06
N LEU A 68 22.06 24.99 2.21
CA LEU A 68 22.52 23.59 2.28
C LEU A 68 21.43 22.60 1.84
N PHE A 69 20.17 22.85 2.20
CA PHE A 69 19.03 22.04 1.72
C PHE A 69 18.73 22.28 0.24
N LEU A 70 18.70 23.52 -0.24
CA LEU A 70 18.42 23.81 -1.64
C LEU A 70 19.52 23.30 -2.58
N SER A 71 20.79 23.35 -2.15
CA SER A 71 21.92 22.82 -2.89
C SER A 71 22.07 21.29 -2.82
N GLY A 72 21.26 20.60 -2.01
CA GLY A 72 21.34 19.14 -1.80
C GLY A 72 22.61 18.68 -1.08
N ARG A 73 23.45 19.60 -0.59
CA ARG A 73 24.69 19.27 0.13
C ARG A 73 24.40 18.64 1.50
N ASN A 74 23.24 18.92 2.08
CA ASN A 74 22.77 18.29 3.31
C ASN A 74 22.80 16.74 3.23
N LEU A 75 22.55 16.16 2.05
CA LEU A 75 22.56 14.71 1.84
C LEU A 75 23.94 14.05 2.00
N ARG A 76 25.02 14.84 2.05
CA ARG A 76 26.39 14.32 2.25
C ARG A 76 26.75 14.12 3.73
N PHE A 77 25.94 14.65 4.64
CA PHE A 77 26.17 14.52 6.08
C PHE A 77 25.54 13.23 6.62
N ALA A 78 26.08 12.73 7.74
CA ALA A 78 25.56 11.53 8.42
C ALA A 78 24.11 11.69 8.89
N ASP A 79 23.70 12.90 9.27
CA ASP A 79 22.31 13.30 9.46
C ASP A 79 21.88 14.26 8.33
N PRO A 80 21.18 13.77 7.29
CA PRO A 80 20.71 14.59 6.18
C PRO A 80 19.70 15.68 6.58
N SER A 81 19.04 15.50 7.73
CA SER A 81 18.13 16.52 8.28
C SER A 81 18.86 17.62 9.05
N LEU A 82 20.16 17.48 9.33
CA LEU A 82 20.94 18.45 10.09
C LEU A 82 20.21 18.90 11.38
N THR A 83 19.47 17.98 12.01
CA THR A 83 18.55 18.32 13.11
C THR A 83 19.35 18.72 14.33
N GLU A 84 20.45 18.00 14.62
CA GLU A 84 21.32 18.35 15.73
C GLU A 84 21.94 19.74 15.55
N VAL A 85 22.42 20.05 14.34
CA VAL A 85 23.00 21.36 14.01
C VAL A 85 21.97 22.47 14.21
N GLN A 86 20.75 22.27 13.72
CA GLN A 86 19.65 23.23 13.88
C GLN A 86 19.30 23.49 15.34
N VAL A 87 19.26 22.44 16.17
CA VAL A 87 18.97 22.54 17.60
C VAL A 87 20.11 23.23 18.34
N LEU A 88 21.37 22.83 18.12
CA LEU A 88 22.53 23.46 18.78
C LEU A 88 22.66 24.93 18.41
N LEU A 89 22.41 25.28 17.15
CA LEU A 89 22.41 26.67 16.68
C LEU A 89 21.34 27.50 17.40
N ALA A 90 20.12 26.95 17.56
CA ALA A 90 19.05 27.63 18.30
C ALA A 90 19.44 27.83 19.77
N LEU A 91 19.99 26.78 20.39
CA LEU A 91 20.44 26.79 21.78
C LEU A 91 21.63 27.73 22.01
N ALA A 92 22.45 28.00 21.00
CA ALA A 92 23.56 28.95 21.10
C ALA A 92 23.08 30.40 21.03
N TRP A 93 22.10 30.69 20.16
CA TRP A 93 21.47 32.02 20.07
C TRP A 93 20.64 32.37 21.31
N GLN A 94 20.01 31.37 21.94
CA GLN A 94 19.10 31.58 23.06
C GLN A 94 19.72 32.34 24.25
N PRO A 95 20.84 31.93 24.86
CA PRO A 95 21.43 32.66 25.98
C PRO A 95 21.97 34.05 25.57
N LEU A 96 22.45 34.22 24.33
CA LEU A 96 22.90 35.51 23.81
C LEU A 96 21.76 36.53 23.74
N LEU A 97 20.58 36.09 23.29
CA LEU A 97 19.38 36.90 23.27
C LEU A 97 18.89 37.20 24.70
N LEU A 98 18.81 36.17 25.57
CA LEU A 98 18.33 36.31 26.94
C LEU A 98 19.19 37.23 27.80
N ALA A 99 20.46 37.43 27.44
CA ALA A 99 21.36 38.33 28.14
C ALA A 99 20.87 39.80 28.16
N PHE A 100 20.01 40.20 27.23
CA PHE A 100 19.46 41.55 27.14
C PHE A 100 18.09 41.72 27.82
N PHE A 101 17.53 40.64 28.35
CA PHE A 101 16.26 40.64 29.08
C PHE A 101 16.51 40.33 30.55
N ASP A 102 15.99 41.17 31.45
CA ASP A 102 16.02 40.90 32.90
C ASP A 102 14.66 40.41 33.39
N SER A 103 13.66 41.29 33.47
CA SER A 103 12.35 40.96 34.01
C SER A 103 11.57 39.94 33.14
N ALA A 104 11.81 39.95 31.82
CA ALA A 104 11.17 39.04 30.88
C ALA A 104 11.86 37.67 30.76
N ARG A 105 13.07 37.51 31.32
CA ARG A 105 13.93 36.32 31.08
C ARG A 105 13.24 35.01 31.42
N GLY A 106 12.54 34.96 32.55
CA GLY A 106 11.79 33.78 33.00
C GLY A 106 10.72 33.36 31.99
N SER A 107 9.95 34.31 31.46
CA SER A 107 8.90 34.06 30.46
C SER A 107 9.47 33.53 29.14
N LEU A 108 10.70 33.91 28.81
CA LEU A 108 11.38 33.50 27.58
C LEU A 108 12.08 32.12 27.69
N LEU A 109 12.12 31.50 28.88
CA LEU A 109 12.66 30.14 29.05
C LEU A 109 11.86 29.08 28.28
N VAL A 110 10.58 29.35 27.98
CA VAL A 110 9.73 28.45 27.18
C VAL A 110 10.34 28.12 25.82
N PHE A 111 11.19 29.00 25.26
CA PHE A 111 11.86 28.75 24.00
C PHE A 111 12.86 27.59 24.05
N TYR A 112 13.50 27.32 25.20
CA TYR A 112 14.31 26.11 25.35
C TYR A 112 13.47 24.85 25.15
N VAL A 113 12.23 24.84 25.66
CA VAL A 113 11.30 23.72 25.48
C VAL A 113 10.89 23.59 24.02
N LEU A 114 10.54 24.69 23.36
CA LEU A 114 10.12 24.67 21.94
C LEU A 114 11.25 24.20 21.02
N ILE A 115 12.49 24.66 21.25
CA ILE A 115 13.67 24.24 20.50
C ILE A 115 13.91 22.74 20.68
N LEU A 116 13.87 22.24 21.93
CA LEU A 116 14.12 20.83 22.20
C LEU A 116 12.94 19.94 21.77
N LEU A 117 11.71 20.41 21.79
CA LEU A 117 10.53 19.66 21.33
C LEU A 117 10.71 19.17 19.88
N PHE A 118 11.32 20.00 19.03
CA PHE A 118 11.69 19.61 17.66
C PHE A 118 12.63 18.39 17.62
N GLY A 119 13.56 18.31 18.58
CA GLY A 119 14.53 17.23 18.74
C GLY A 119 13.95 15.92 19.27
N VAL A 120 12.85 15.94 20.04
CA VAL A 120 12.26 14.76 20.72
C VAL A 120 12.03 13.59 19.76
N PHE A 121 11.57 13.89 18.56
CA PHE A 121 11.16 12.89 17.57
C PHE A 121 12.24 12.48 16.59
N GLN A 122 13.38 13.16 16.59
CA GLN A 122 14.38 13.09 15.53
C GLN A 122 15.77 12.73 16.06
N LEU A 123 16.11 13.17 17.28
CA LEU A 123 17.42 12.96 17.88
C LEU A 123 17.41 11.70 18.78
N PRO A 124 18.45 10.87 18.74
CA PRO A 124 18.63 9.80 19.74
C PRO A 124 18.70 10.36 21.18
N PRO A 125 18.38 9.58 22.23
CA PRO A 125 18.29 10.09 23.60
C PRO A 125 19.63 10.64 24.10
N ARG A 126 20.74 10.02 23.69
CA ARG A 126 22.10 10.48 24.03
C ARG A 126 22.42 11.85 23.43
N VAL A 127 22.02 12.07 22.17
CA VAL A 127 22.22 13.35 21.47
C VAL A 127 21.31 14.41 22.06
N PHE A 128 20.05 14.07 22.35
CA PHE A 128 19.11 14.96 23.03
C PHE A 128 19.63 15.42 24.40
N ALA A 129 20.14 14.49 25.21
CA ALA A 129 20.72 14.81 26.52
C ALA A 129 21.95 15.73 26.40
N ARG A 130 22.78 15.56 25.37
CA ARG A 130 23.88 16.49 25.06
C ARG A 130 23.37 17.89 24.72
N CYS A 131 22.33 18.01 23.90
CA CYS A 131 21.70 19.31 23.60
C CYS A 131 21.10 19.94 24.87
N ALA A 132 20.46 19.16 25.73
CA ALA A 132 19.92 19.65 27.00
C ALA A 132 21.04 20.14 27.94
N ALA A 133 22.16 19.41 28.04
CA ALA A 133 23.32 19.85 28.80
C ALA A 133 23.90 21.16 28.24
N PHE A 134 24.03 21.27 26.91
CA PHE A 134 24.48 22.49 26.26
C PHE A 134 23.56 23.69 26.56
N ALA A 135 22.23 23.49 26.54
CA ALA A 135 21.25 24.49 26.92
C ALA A 135 21.43 24.96 28.37
N PHE A 136 21.59 24.01 29.31
CA PHE A 136 21.77 24.30 30.72
C PHE A 136 23.05 25.09 30.99
N PHE A 137 24.19 24.60 30.51
CA PHE A 137 25.48 25.25 30.74
C PHE A 137 25.59 26.59 30.00
N GLY A 138 24.98 26.72 28.81
CA GLY A 138 24.90 27.99 28.09
C GLY A 138 24.12 29.06 28.87
N PHE A 139 22.97 28.69 29.44
CA PHE A 139 22.18 29.60 30.26
C PHE A 139 22.86 29.92 31.60
N ALA A 140 23.33 28.90 32.33
CA ALA A 140 24.02 29.09 33.61
C ALA A 140 25.32 29.89 33.46
N GLY A 141 26.07 29.66 32.39
CA GLY A 141 27.27 30.44 32.05
C GLY A 141 26.95 31.91 31.77
N MET A 142 25.85 32.20 31.06
CA MET A 142 25.39 33.57 30.85
C MET A 142 25.04 34.28 32.18
N ILE A 143 24.35 33.60 33.10
CA ILE A 143 24.06 34.13 34.44
C ILE A 143 25.37 34.40 35.21
N LEU A 144 26.32 33.47 35.17
CA LEU A 144 27.61 33.62 35.85
C LEU A 144 28.42 34.81 35.31
N ILE A 145 28.41 35.01 33.99
CA ILE A 145 29.07 36.16 33.35
C ILE A 145 28.41 37.47 33.79
N GLN A 146 27.08 37.53 33.87
CA GLN A 146 26.37 38.71 34.37
C GLN A 146 26.65 38.98 35.85
N ALA A 147 26.72 37.93 36.67
CA ALA A 147 27.07 38.04 38.07
C ALA A 147 28.49 38.60 38.24
N TYR A 148 29.45 38.08 37.48
CA TYR A 148 30.84 38.55 37.50
C TYR A 148 30.98 40.01 37.04
N ARG A 149 30.15 40.46 36.11
CA ARG A 149 30.13 41.84 35.61
C ARG A 149 29.29 42.79 36.46
N GLU A 150 28.74 42.34 37.59
CA GLU A 150 27.84 43.11 38.46
C GLU A 150 26.60 43.65 37.73
N GLN A 151 26.15 42.93 36.70
CA GLN A 151 24.99 43.27 35.86
C GLN A 151 23.75 42.44 36.20
N LEU A 152 23.86 41.55 37.19
CA LEU A 152 22.77 40.69 37.62
C LEU A 152 21.82 41.46 38.53
N GLY A 153 20.55 41.60 38.13
CA GLY A 153 19.55 42.33 38.90
C GLY A 153 19.21 41.66 40.25
N ASP A 154 18.54 40.51 40.21
CA ASP A 154 18.15 39.75 41.40
C ASP A 154 18.77 38.34 41.37
N PRO A 155 19.77 38.05 42.24
CA PRO A 155 20.41 36.74 42.33
C PRO A 155 19.45 35.61 42.69
N SER A 156 18.44 35.88 43.52
CA SER A 156 17.48 34.87 43.95
C SER A 156 16.55 34.43 42.81
N LEU A 157 16.08 35.39 42.03
CA LEU A 157 15.30 35.15 40.82
C LEU A 157 16.13 34.41 39.75
N ALA A 158 17.41 34.77 39.58
CA ALA A 158 18.30 34.09 38.65
C ALA A 158 18.54 32.62 39.04
N LEU A 159 18.73 32.34 40.33
CA LEU A 159 18.86 30.98 40.85
C LEU A 159 17.59 30.15 40.62
N LEU A 160 16.42 30.76 40.85
CA LEU A 160 15.13 30.13 40.57
C LEU A 160 15.01 29.77 39.07
N GLN A 161 15.39 30.68 38.17
CA GLN A 161 15.35 30.44 36.73
C GLN A 161 16.28 29.29 36.29
N VAL A 162 17.49 29.21 36.85
CA VAL A 162 18.41 28.08 36.61
C VAL A 162 17.82 26.77 37.10
N GLY A 163 17.21 26.76 38.30
CA GLY A 163 16.53 25.58 38.86
C GLY A 163 15.33 25.13 38.01
N VAL A 164 14.49 26.07 37.58
CA VAL A 164 13.35 25.81 36.69
C VAL A 164 13.82 25.20 35.37
N LEU A 165 14.85 25.79 34.74
CA LEU A 165 15.40 25.26 33.50
C LEU A 165 15.97 23.85 33.70
N PHE A 166 16.71 23.60 34.78
CA PHE A 166 17.24 22.27 35.10
C PHE A 166 16.14 21.21 35.18
N ILE A 167 15.08 21.48 35.97
CA ILE A 167 13.95 20.56 36.14
C ILE A 167 13.25 20.30 34.80
N LEU A 168 13.02 21.35 34.01
CA LEU A 168 12.41 21.23 32.67
C LEU A 168 13.26 20.36 31.73
N LEU A 169 14.58 20.55 31.73
CA LEU A 169 15.49 19.80 30.87
C LEU A 169 15.58 18.32 31.27
N VAL A 170 15.63 18.03 32.58
CA VAL A 170 15.57 16.65 33.09
C VAL A 170 14.26 15.98 32.67
N TRP A 171 13.13 16.66 32.86
CA TRP A 171 11.83 16.16 32.45
C TRP A 171 11.77 15.87 30.94
N LEU A 172 12.27 16.77 30.10
CA LEU A 172 12.32 16.58 28.65
C LEU A 172 13.21 15.40 28.23
N CYS A 173 14.32 15.16 28.93
CA CYS A 173 15.18 14.01 28.67
C CYS A 173 14.45 12.69 28.99
N LEU A 174 13.76 12.61 30.14
CA LEU A 174 12.96 11.46 30.53
C LEU A 174 11.80 11.22 29.54
N PHE A 175 11.09 12.28 29.18
CA PHE A 175 10.00 12.24 28.21
C PHE A 175 10.46 11.73 26.84
N THR A 176 11.62 12.19 26.38
CA THR A 176 12.22 11.72 25.11
C THR A 176 12.53 10.22 25.15
N GLY A 177 13.08 9.72 26.27
CA GLY A 177 13.30 8.30 26.47
C GLY A 177 12.00 7.48 26.38
N TYR A 178 10.93 7.94 27.05
CA TYR A 178 9.60 7.30 27.01
C TYR A 178 9.01 7.27 25.59
N VAL A 179 8.99 8.41 24.89
CA VAL A 179 8.46 8.52 23.53
C VAL A 179 9.18 7.58 22.56
N GLN A 180 10.51 7.46 22.69
CA GLN A 180 11.28 6.59 21.81
C GLN A 180 11.06 5.11 22.09
N ALA A 181 11.00 4.71 23.37
CA ALA A 181 10.65 3.34 23.74
C ALA A 181 9.25 2.96 23.22
N MET A 182 8.27 3.87 23.35
CA MET A 182 6.92 3.67 22.84
C MET A 182 6.89 3.50 21.32
N ARG A 183 7.66 4.30 20.58
CA ARG A 183 7.80 4.19 19.12
C ARG A 183 8.41 2.86 18.69
N GLN A 184 9.43 2.38 19.38
CA GLN A 184 10.04 1.07 19.09
C GLN A 184 9.03 -0.06 19.28
N ARG A 185 8.27 -0.05 20.38
CA ARG A 185 7.19 -1.03 20.65
C ARG A 185 6.11 -1.01 19.57
N MET A 186 5.68 0.18 19.14
CA MET A 186 4.68 0.32 18.08
C MET A 186 5.18 -0.26 16.75
N ARG A 187 6.45 -0.05 16.38
CA ARG A 187 7.03 -0.63 15.15
C ARG A 187 7.01 -2.16 15.20
N GLN A 188 7.41 -2.75 16.32
CA GLN A 188 7.39 -4.21 16.50
C GLN A 188 5.98 -4.80 16.35
N ARG A 189 4.97 -4.16 16.96
CA ARG A 189 3.56 -4.59 16.84
C ARG A 189 3.06 -4.53 15.40
N ARG A 190 3.44 -3.51 14.63
CA ARG A 190 3.05 -3.39 13.21
C ARG A 190 3.59 -4.55 12.38
N PHE A 191 4.86 -4.91 12.56
CA PHE A 191 5.46 -6.04 11.83
C PHE A 191 4.79 -7.37 12.19
N ALA A 192 4.51 -7.62 13.47
CA ALA A 192 3.82 -8.83 13.90
C ALA A 192 2.40 -8.94 13.32
N LEU A 193 1.64 -7.83 13.32
CA LEU A 193 0.29 -7.80 12.74
C LEU A 193 0.32 -8.08 11.23
N GLN A 194 1.29 -7.51 10.53
CA GLN A 194 1.42 -7.70 9.08
C GLN A 194 1.75 -9.16 8.73
N ALA A 195 2.67 -9.79 9.46
CA ALA A 195 2.97 -11.22 9.28
C ALA A 195 1.76 -12.12 9.53
N HIS A 196 0.94 -11.80 10.55
CA HIS A 196 -0.29 -12.54 10.83
C HIS A 196 -1.32 -12.39 9.70
N GLN A 197 -1.52 -11.17 9.17
CA GLN A 197 -2.41 -10.94 8.03
C GLN A 197 -1.97 -11.70 6.77
N ASP A 198 -0.67 -11.74 6.50
CA ASP A 198 -0.13 -12.48 5.36
C ASP A 198 -0.36 -13.99 5.51
N THR A 199 -0.22 -14.52 6.73
CA THR A 199 -0.50 -15.93 7.05
C THR A 199 -1.98 -16.28 6.82
N LEU A 200 -2.91 -15.46 7.34
CA LEU A 200 -4.34 -15.65 7.13
C LEU A 200 -4.72 -15.59 5.65
N ARG A 201 -4.16 -14.63 4.90
CA ARG A 201 -4.36 -14.56 3.44
C ARG A 201 -3.86 -15.81 2.72
N GLY A 202 -2.75 -16.39 3.16
CA GLY A 202 -2.25 -17.66 2.65
C GLY A 202 -3.23 -18.81 2.90
N MET A 203 -3.72 -18.94 4.14
CA MET A 203 -4.69 -19.98 4.51
C MET A 203 -6.02 -19.83 3.76
N MET A 204 -6.52 -18.61 3.59
CA MET A 204 -7.74 -18.34 2.81
C MET A 204 -7.61 -18.81 1.37
N ARG A 205 -6.47 -18.55 0.71
CA ARG A 205 -6.22 -19.07 -0.65
C ARG A 205 -6.22 -20.59 -0.70
N GLN A 206 -5.63 -21.26 0.30
CA GLN A 206 -5.65 -22.71 0.39
C GLN A 206 -7.06 -23.26 0.58
N LEU A 207 -7.90 -22.58 1.37
CA LEU A 207 -9.31 -22.94 1.53
C LEU A 207 -10.10 -22.73 0.23
N GLU A 208 -9.88 -21.62 -0.47
CA GLU A 208 -10.46 -21.39 -1.80
C GLU A 208 -10.06 -22.48 -2.80
N ASP A 209 -8.82 -22.97 -2.74
CA ASP A 209 -8.35 -24.07 -3.58
C ASP A 209 -9.03 -25.42 -3.26
N LEU A 210 -9.62 -25.58 -2.06
CA LEU A 210 -10.38 -26.77 -1.69
C LEU A 210 -11.82 -26.75 -2.21
N VAL A 211 -12.34 -25.59 -2.65
CA VAL A 211 -13.67 -25.50 -3.26
C VAL A 211 -13.54 -25.95 -4.72
N ALA A 212 -13.91 -27.22 -4.99
CA ALA A 212 -13.81 -27.81 -6.32
C ALA A 212 -15.00 -27.49 -7.24
N THR A 213 -16.14 -27.12 -6.67
CA THR A 213 -17.42 -27.02 -7.38
C THR A 213 -17.97 -25.60 -7.39
N ASP A 214 -18.72 -25.26 -8.44
CA ASP A 214 -19.54 -24.06 -8.53
C ASP A 214 -20.82 -24.24 -7.70
N GLU A 215 -21.11 -23.31 -6.80
CA GLU A 215 -22.23 -23.43 -5.85
C GLU A 215 -23.60 -23.46 -6.54
N LEU A 216 -23.75 -22.77 -7.67
CA LEU A 216 -25.02 -22.67 -8.37
C LEU A 216 -25.34 -23.94 -9.15
N THR A 217 -24.38 -24.46 -9.91
CA THR A 217 -24.59 -25.59 -10.85
C THR A 217 -24.17 -26.93 -10.27
N GLY A 218 -23.38 -26.91 -9.18
CA GLY A 218 -22.74 -28.08 -8.58
C GLY A 218 -21.67 -28.75 -9.47
N LEU A 219 -21.44 -28.24 -10.68
CA LEU A 219 -20.38 -28.73 -11.57
C LEU A 219 -19.01 -28.31 -11.01
N PHE A 220 -17.91 -28.82 -11.58
CA PHE A 220 -16.60 -28.28 -11.22
C PHE A 220 -16.53 -26.79 -11.59
N ASN A 221 -15.77 -26.02 -10.81
CA ASN A 221 -15.47 -24.65 -11.20
C ASN A 221 -14.28 -24.60 -12.17
N ARG A 222 -14.09 -23.46 -12.83
CA ARG A 222 -12.98 -23.21 -13.75
C ARG A 222 -11.62 -23.63 -13.20
N ARG A 223 -11.30 -23.29 -11.95
CA ARG A 223 -9.99 -23.59 -11.35
C ARG A 223 -9.77 -25.10 -11.22
N HIS A 224 -10.79 -25.82 -10.74
CA HIS A 224 -10.73 -27.26 -10.59
C HIS A 224 -10.64 -27.97 -11.96
N PHE A 225 -11.37 -27.48 -12.97
CA PHE A 225 -11.25 -27.96 -14.35
C PHE A 225 -9.83 -27.86 -14.89
N LEU A 226 -9.21 -26.68 -14.82
CA LEU A 226 -7.86 -26.47 -15.35
C LEU A 226 -6.84 -27.41 -14.70
N ARG A 227 -6.99 -27.67 -13.39
CA ARG A 227 -6.17 -28.63 -12.66
C ARG A 227 -6.35 -30.08 -13.15
N LEU A 228 -7.60 -30.51 -13.35
CA LEU A 228 -7.90 -31.85 -13.86
C LEU A 228 -7.45 -32.01 -15.32
N ALA A 229 -7.78 -31.04 -16.18
CA ALA A 229 -7.41 -31.05 -17.60
C ALA A 229 -5.89 -31.05 -17.78
N GLY A 230 -5.16 -30.24 -17.01
CA GLY A 230 -3.70 -30.26 -17.02
C GLY A 230 -3.12 -31.60 -16.57
N ARG A 231 -3.77 -32.28 -15.61
CA ARG A 231 -3.37 -33.63 -15.20
C ARG A 231 -3.65 -34.67 -16.29
N GLU A 232 -4.83 -34.66 -16.91
CA GLU A 232 -5.15 -35.58 -18.01
C GLU A 232 -4.20 -35.39 -19.19
N LEU A 233 -3.89 -34.14 -19.54
CA LEU A 233 -2.95 -33.80 -20.62
C LEU A 233 -1.53 -34.32 -20.34
N GLN A 234 -1.07 -34.27 -19.08
CA GLN A 234 0.23 -34.86 -18.69
C GLN A 234 0.27 -36.38 -18.80
N HIS A 235 -0.87 -37.07 -18.63
CA HIS A 235 -0.97 -38.52 -18.74
C HIS A 235 -1.34 -38.99 -20.15
N LEU A 236 -1.53 -38.05 -21.08
CA LEU A 236 -1.92 -38.34 -22.45
C LEU A 236 -0.77 -39.01 -23.21
N GLY A 237 -0.91 -40.31 -23.45
CA GLY A 237 0.07 -41.11 -24.19
C GLY A 237 0.07 -40.79 -25.69
N ALA A 238 1.20 -41.07 -26.34
CA ALA A 238 1.33 -40.94 -27.79
C ALA A 238 0.25 -41.75 -28.53
N GLY A 239 -0.38 -41.15 -29.55
CA GLY A 239 -1.45 -41.77 -30.33
C GLY A 239 -2.84 -41.72 -29.69
N ARG A 240 -2.98 -41.17 -28.48
CA ARG A 240 -4.29 -40.88 -27.85
C ARG A 240 -4.63 -39.40 -27.96
N GLN A 241 -5.93 -39.10 -27.93
CA GLN A 241 -6.46 -37.74 -27.99
C GLN A 241 -7.58 -37.56 -26.96
N HIS A 242 -7.79 -36.32 -26.53
CA HIS A 242 -8.92 -35.92 -25.69
C HIS A 242 -9.75 -34.88 -26.45
N GLY A 243 -11.07 -34.92 -26.31
CA GLY A 243 -11.96 -33.89 -26.84
C GLY A 243 -12.07 -32.73 -25.85
N LEU A 244 -11.89 -31.50 -26.31
CA LEU A 244 -12.06 -30.28 -25.51
C LEU A 244 -13.07 -29.36 -26.18
N ALA A 245 -14.09 -28.90 -25.44
CA ALA A 245 -15.07 -27.96 -25.95
C ALA A 245 -15.34 -26.81 -24.98
N LEU A 246 -15.48 -25.61 -25.55
CA LEU A 246 -16.10 -24.49 -24.88
C LEU A 246 -17.55 -24.40 -25.34
N ILE A 247 -18.46 -24.25 -24.38
CA ILE A 247 -19.91 -24.25 -24.56
C ILE A 247 -20.45 -22.94 -24.01
N ASP A 248 -21.35 -22.30 -24.73
CA ASP A 248 -21.99 -21.06 -24.32
C ASP A 248 -23.50 -21.14 -24.56
N LEU A 249 -24.27 -20.69 -23.57
CA LEU A 249 -25.72 -20.69 -23.66
C LEU A 249 -26.20 -19.50 -24.49
N ASP A 250 -26.87 -19.79 -25.60
CA ASP A 250 -27.25 -18.78 -26.56
C ASP A 250 -28.29 -17.81 -25.99
N HIS A 251 -28.05 -16.52 -26.21
CA HIS A 251 -28.96 -15.45 -25.77
C HIS A 251 -29.23 -15.41 -24.26
N PHE A 252 -28.36 -15.95 -23.41
CA PHE A 252 -28.56 -16.02 -21.97
C PHE A 252 -28.87 -14.66 -21.33
N LYS A 253 -28.16 -13.59 -21.75
CA LYS A 253 -28.47 -12.23 -21.30
C LYS A 253 -29.93 -11.81 -21.58
N ARG A 254 -30.50 -12.18 -22.73
CA ARG A 254 -31.91 -11.86 -23.06
C ARG A 254 -32.88 -12.62 -22.14
N ILE A 255 -32.53 -13.83 -21.72
CA ILE A 255 -33.33 -14.60 -20.76
C ILE A 255 -33.33 -13.87 -19.41
N ASN A 256 -32.16 -13.43 -18.93
CA ASN A 256 -32.06 -12.62 -17.71
C ASN A 256 -32.85 -11.31 -17.81
N ASP A 257 -32.75 -10.60 -18.93
CA ASP A 257 -33.44 -9.33 -19.13
C ASP A 257 -34.97 -9.51 -19.19
N ALA A 258 -35.46 -10.62 -19.75
CA ALA A 258 -36.89 -10.87 -19.91
C ALA A 258 -37.55 -11.53 -18.68
N HIS A 259 -36.84 -12.40 -17.97
CA HIS A 259 -37.40 -13.24 -16.90
C HIS A 259 -36.72 -13.04 -15.53
N GLY A 260 -35.70 -12.18 -15.45
CA GLY A 260 -34.93 -11.90 -14.24
C GLY A 260 -33.80 -12.90 -13.99
N HIS A 261 -32.86 -12.53 -13.12
CA HIS A 261 -31.68 -13.33 -12.82
C HIS A 261 -31.99 -14.71 -12.23
N ALA A 262 -33.02 -14.82 -11.40
CA ALA A 262 -33.46 -16.11 -10.85
C ALA A 262 -33.86 -17.11 -11.97
N ALA A 263 -34.34 -16.61 -13.11
CA ALA A 263 -34.65 -17.44 -14.27
C ALA A 263 -33.39 -17.91 -15.00
N GLY A 264 -32.41 -17.03 -15.19
CA GLY A 264 -31.10 -17.43 -15.69
C GLY A 264 -30.45 -18.50 -14.81
N ASP A 265 -30.53 -18.36 -13.50
CA ASP A 265 -30.02 -19.35 -12.54
C ASP A 265 -30.69 -20.72 -12.71
N ARG A 266 -32.01 -20.76 -12.98
CA ARG A 266 -32.70 -22.02 -13.34
C ARG A 266 -32.17 -22.61 -14.63
N VAL A 267 -31.98 -21.79 -15.67
CA VAL A 267 -31.47 -22.26 -16.97
C VAL A 267 -30.06 -22.85 -16.83
N LEU A 268 -29.18 -22.22 -16.05
CA LEU A 268 -27.83 -22.73 -15.77
C LEU A 268 -27.88 -24.09 -15.04
N GLN A 269 -28.78 -24.24 -14.07
CA GLN A 269 -28.96 -25.52 -13.37
C GLN A 269 -29.58 -26.60 -14.27
N THR A 270 -30.51 -26.23 -15.15
CA THR A 270 -31.07 -27.15 -16.14
C THR A 270 -29.97 -27.64 -17.09
N PHE A 271 -29.13 -26.74 -17.60
CA PHE A 271 -27.98 -27.13 -18.42
C PHE A 271 -27.06 -28.11 -17.66
N ALA A 272 -26.73 -27.80 -16.40
CA ALA A 272 -25.89 -28.66 -15.59
C ALA A 272 -26.49 -30.06 -15.38
N ALA A 273 -27.80 -30.15 -15.17
CA ALA A 273 -28.50 -31.42 -15.03
C ALA A 273 -28.51 -32.21 -16.35
N VAL A 274 -28.82 -31.55 -17.47
CA VAL A 274 -28.79 -32.15 -18.82
C VAL A 274 -27.40 -32.68 -19.13
N ALA A 275 -26.37 -31.88 -18.89
CA ALA A 275 -25.01 -32.27 -19.18
C ALA A 275 -24.57 -33.50 -18.37
N ARG A 276 -24.88 -33.55 -17.06
CA ARG A 276 -24.61 -34.76 -16.26
C ARG A 276 -25.32 -36.01 -16.77
N ALA A 277 -26.52 -35.87 -17.32
CA ALA A 277 -27.25 -37.00 -17.89
C ALA A 277 -26.70 -37.46 -19.24
N CYS A 278 -26.09 -36.54 -20.02
CA CYS A 278 -25.53 -36.84 -21.35
C CYS A 278 -24.10 -37.40 -21.31
N LEU A 279 -23.37 -37.19 -20.22
CA LEU A 279 -21.95 -37.52 -20.06
C LEU A 279 -21.77 -38.83 -19.29
N ARG A 280 -20.69 -39.55 -19.57
CA ARG A 280 -20.35 -40.81 -18.88
C ARG A 280 -19.47 -40.53 -17.66
N ASP A 281 -19.34 -41.54 -16.79
CA ASP A 281 -18.36 -41.51 -15.71
C ASP A 281 -16.93 -41.33 -16.27
N GLY A 282 -16.22 -40.34 -15.74
CA GLY A 282 -14.87 -39.96 -16.18
C GLY A 282 -14.82 -38.76 -17.12
N ASP A 283 -15.94 -38.33 -17.70
CA ASP A 283 -16.01 -37.08 -18.45
C ASP A 283 -15.96 -35.89 -17.47
N ILE A 284 -15.27 -34.82 -17.85
CA ILE A 284 -15.05 -33.66 -16.99
C ILE A 284 -15.80 -32.47 -17.56
N ILE A 285 -16.83 -32.00 -16.84
CA ILE A 285 -17.54 -30.76 -17.16
C ILE A 285 -17.43 -29.76 -16.02
N ALA A 286 -17.27 -28.48 -16.39
CA ALA A 286 -17.15 -27.39 -15.45
C ALA A 286 -17.83 -26.12 -15.94
N ARG A 287 -18.23 -25.27 -14.99
CA ARG A 287 -18.63 -23.89 -15.26
C ARG A 287 -17.37 -23.04 -15.44
N TYR A 288 -17.18 -22.52 -16.63
CA TYR A 288 -15.99 -21.76 -17.03
C TYR A 288 -16.16 -20.25 -16.79
N GLY A 289 -17.37 -19.74 -17.01
CA GLY A 289 -17.72 -18.33 -16.87
C GLY A 289 -19.16 -18.15 -16.37
N GLY A 290 -19.74 -16.97 -16.64
CA GLY A 290 -21.12 -16.67 -16.23
C GLY A 290 -22.13 -17.61 -16.88
N GLU A 291 -22.11 -17.69 -18.21
CA GLU A 291 -22.96 -18.54 -19.06
C GLU A 291 -22.16 -19.55 -19.89
N GLU A 292 -20.87 -19.66 -19.59
CA GLU A 292 -19.90 -20.48 -20.33
C GLU A 292 -19.54 -21.72 -19.53
N PHE A 293 -19.42 -22.84 -20.23
CA PHE A 293 -19.06 -24.14 -19.71
C PHE A 293 -17.90 -24.72 -20.53
N VAL A 294 -17.16 -25.62 -19.92
CA VAL A 294 -16.07 -26.32 -20.58
C VAL A 294 -16.21 -27.81 -20.35
N LEU A 295 -15.98 -28.59 -21.39
CA LEU A 295 -16.08 -30.03 -21.42
C LEU A 295 -14.76 -30.64 -21.89
N LEU A 296 -14.29 -31.65 -21.17
CA LEU A 296 -13.15 -32.48 -21.54
C LEU A 296 -13.56 -33.96 -21.53
N LEU A 297 -13.42 -34.63 -22.67
CA LEU A 297 -13.67 -36.07 -22.82
C LEU A 297 -12.35 -36.82 -22.99
N PRO A 298 -11.96 -37.66 -22.00
CA PRO A 298 -10.77 -38.48 -22.12
C PRO A 298 -10.91 -39.58 -23.18
N ASN A 299 -9.83 -39.85 -23.90
CA ASN A 299 -9.69 -40.90 -24.91
C ASN A 299 -10.83 -40.89 -25.95
N THR A 300 -10.99 -39.77 -26.65
CA THR A 300 -12.11 -39.54 -27.59
C THR A 300 -11.56 -38.98 -28.91
N ASP A 301 -12.01 -39.56 -30.03
CA ASP A 301 -11.71 -39.08 -31.38
C ASP A 301 -12.66 -37.96 -31.82
N ALA A 302 -12.41 -37.36 -32.99
CA ALA A 302 -13.21 -36.22 -33.50
C ALA A 302 -14.70 -36.58 -33.68
N ASP A 303 -14.99 -37.77 -34.20
CA ASP A 303 -16.35 -38.18 -34.54
C ASP A 303 -17.17 -38.47 -33.27
N GLN A 304 -16.58 -39.21 -32.33
CA GLN A 304 -17.18 -39.47 -31.02
C GLN A 304 -17.40 -38.16 -30.24
N PHE A 305 -16.44 -37.24 -30.31
CA PHE A 305 -16.54 -35.97 -29.60
C PHE A 305 -17.63 -35.08 -30.18
N THR A 306 -17.71 -35.00 -31.51
CA THR A 306 -18.77 -34.28 -32.23
C THR A 306 -20.13 -34.85 -31.89
N ALA A 307 -20.28 -36.18 -31.93
CA ALA A 307 -21.54 -36.84 -31.59
C ALA A 307 -21.98 -36.56 -30.15
N CYS A 308 -21.03 -36.48 -29.20
CA CYS A 308 -21.33 -36.14 -27.82
C CYS A 308 -21.81 -34.68 -27.67
N CYS A 309 -21.13 -33.74 -28.33
CA CYS A 309 -21.49 -32.32 -28.27
C CYS A 309 -22.85 -32.03 -28.94
N GLU A 310 -23.12 -32.66 -30.08
CA GLU A 310 -24.43 -32.54 -30.75
C GLU A 310 -25.56 -33.15 -29.91
N ARG A 311 -25.33 -34.32 -29.29
CA ARG A 311 -26.30 -34.91 -28.36
C ARG A 311 -26.60 -33.97 -27.19
N LEU A 312 -25.56 -33.36 -26.61
CA LEU A 312 -25.71 -32.39 -25.53
C LEU A 312 -26.51 -31.16 -25.99
N ARG A 313 -26.22 -30.64 -27.18
CA ARG A 313 -26.93 -29.50 -27.79
C ARG A 313 -28.42 -29.80 -27.98
N GLU A 314 -28.74 -30.95 -28.57
CA GLU A 314 -30.13 -31.37 -28.81
C GLU A 314 -30.88 -31.62 -27.50
N ALA A 315 -30.24 -32.27 -26.53
CA ALA A 315 -30.84 -32.51 -25.22
C ALA A 315 -31.14 -31.20 -24.47
N PHE A 316 -30.24 -30.21 -24.55
CA PHE A 316 -30.49 -28.90 -23.94
C PHE A 316 -31.60 -28.12 -24.65
N ALA A 317 -31.70 -28.24 -25.98
CA ALA A 317 -32.76 -27.60 -26.75
C ALA A 317 -34.16 -28.15 -26.44
N GLN A 318 -34.25 -29.40 -25.98
CA GLN A 318 -35.48 -30.04 -25.55
C GLN A 318 -35.77 -29.90 -24.05
N ALA A 319 -34.87 -29.28 -23.28
CA ALA A 319 -35.00 -29.19 -21.84
C ALA A 319 -36.01 -28.10 -21.42
N GLU A 320 -36.81 -28.41 -20.41
CA GLU A 320 -37.76 -27.46 -19.82
C GLU A 320 -37.32 -27.11 -18.40
N PRO A 321 -36.85 -25.87 -18.13
CA PRO A 321 -36.52 -25.43 -16.78
C PRO A 321 -37.75 -25.46 -15.86
N VAL A 322 -37.62 -26.13 -14.72
CA VAL A 322 -38.73 -26.26 -13.76
C VAL A 322 -39.20 -24.88 -13.30
N GLY A 323 -40.49 -24.62 -13.46
CA GLY A 323 -41.17 -23.42 -12.98
C GLY A 323 -41.02 -22.19 -13.88
N ILE A 324 -40.38 -22.32 -15.06
CA ILE A 324 -40.19 -21.20 -16.00
C ILE A 324 -40.34 -21.69 -17.43
N LYS A 325 -41.22 -21.05 -18.19
CA LYS A 325 -41.33 -21.29 -19.62
C LYS A 325 -40.38 -20.36 -20.37
N VAL A 326 -39.28 -20.91 -20.87
CA VAL A 326 -38.33 -20.21 -21.75
C VAL A 326 -38.38 -20.88 -23.11
N ASP A 327 -38.80 -20.14 -24.12
CA ASP A 327 -38.86 -20.67 -25.49
C ASP A 327 -37.45 -20.69 -26.10
N ASN A 328 -37.14 -21.76 -26.85
CA ASN A 328 -35.94 -21.90 -27.68
C ASN A 328 -34.61 -21.82 -26.91
N LEU A 329 -34.47 -22.59 -25.82
CA LEU A 329 -33.14 -22.83 -25.25
C LEU A 329 -32.22 -23.45 -26.32
N SER A 330 -31.01 -22.91 -26.42
CA SER A 330 -29.99 -23.47 -27.31
C SER A 330 -28.60 -23.13 -26.78
N LEU A 331 -27.62 -23.86 -27.29
CA LEU A 331 -26.22 -23.64 -26.96
C LEU A 331 -25.40 -23.69 -28.24
N SER A 332 -24.28 -22.97 -28.20
CA SER A 332 -23.23 -23.06 -29.21
C SER A 332 -21.99 -23.70 -28.57
N ALA A 333 -21.29 -24.55 -29.32
CA ALA A 333 -20.07 -25.19 -28.85
C ALA A 333 -18.92 -25.03 -29.85
N GLY A 334 -17.73 -24.74 -29.34
CA GLY A 334 -16.48 -24.76 -30.09
C GLY A 334 -15.63 -25.92 -29.64
N MET A 335 -15.31 -26.81 -30.57
CA MET A 335 -14.65 -28.09 -30.31
C MET A 335 -13.21 -28.10 -30.81
N THR A 336 -12.34 -28.82 -30.10
CA THR A 336 -10.98 -29.12 -30.55
C THR A 336 -10.51 -30.45 -29.97
N LEU A 337 -9.36 -30.94 -30.45
CA LEU A 337 -8.68 -32.10 -29.88
C LEU A 337 -7.40 -31.66 -29.19
N LEU A 338 -7.17 -32.27 -28.03
CA LEU A 338 -5.93 -32.26 -27.29
C LEU A 338 -5.10 -33.49 -27.66
N ALA A 339 -3.83 -33.28 -27.99
CA ALA A 339 -2.84 -34.33 -28.24
C ALA A 339 -1.69 -34.26 -27.24
N ALA A 340 -0.91 -35.34 -27.15
CA ALA A 340 0.28 -35.38 -26.29
C ALA A 340 1.26 -34.27 -26.71
N GLY A 341 1.64 -33.41 -25.76
CA GLY A 341 2.54 -32.26 -25.99
C GLY A 341 1.85 -30.94 -26.33
N ASP A 342 0.52 -30.90 -26.44
CA ASP A 342 -0.24 -29.65 -26.55
C ASP A 342 -0.11 -28.81 -25.27
N ASP A 343 -0.26 -27.50 -25.43
CA ASP A 343 -0.53 -26.58 -24.32
C ASP A 343 -2.05 -26.40 -24.12
N LEU A 344 -2.50 -26.46 -22.87
CA LEU A 344 -3.93 -26.37 -22.54
C LEU A 344 -4.51 -25.00 -22.87
N GLU A 345 -3.74 -23.92 -22.72
CA GLU A 345 -4.20 -22.56 -22.97
C GLU A 345 -4.37 -22.32 -24.49
N GLU A 346 -3.41 -22.78 -25.30
CA GLU A 346 -3.52 -22.78 -26.77
C GLU A 346 -4.72 -23.61 -27.26
N ALA A 347 -4.97 -24.77 -26.64
CA ALA A 347 -6.13 -25.60 -26.96
C ALA A 347 -7.47 -24.91 -26.62
N LEU A 348 -7.55 -24.27 -25.46
CA LEU A 348 -8.73 -23.48 -25.10
C LEU A 348 -8.95 -22.32 -26.09
N GLN A 349 -7.88 -21.71 -26.60
CA GLN A 349 -7.97 -20.66 -27.61
C GLN A 349 -8.49 -21.18 -28.95
N ARG A 350 -8.09 -22.38 -29.39
CA ARG A 350 -8.66 -23.04 -30.58
C ARG A 350 -10.15 -23.33 -30.42
N ALA A 351 -10.55 -23.85 -29.25
CA ALA A 351 -11.95 -24.09 -28.93
C ALA A 351 -12.77 -22.77 -28.92
N ASP A 352 -12.21 -21.68 -28.40
CA ASP A 352 -12.87 -20.37 -28.37
C ASP A 352 -13.06 -19.80 -29.78
N GLN A 353 -12.06 -19.93 -30.65
CA GLN A 353 -12.19 -19.55 -32.06
C GLN A 353 -13.29 -20.34 -32.76
N ALA A 354 -13.38 -21.65 -32.52
CA ALA A 354 -14.45 -22.49 -33.06
C ALA A 354 -15.83 -22.07 -32.50
N LEU A 355 -15.91 -21.74 -31.21
CA LEU A 355 -17.15 -21.27 -30.58
C LEU A 355 -17.61 -19.93 -31.18
N TYR A 356 -16.66 -19.05 -31.48
CA TYR A 356 -16.92 -17.81 -32.18
C TYR A 356 -17.51 -18.05 -33.57
N GLN A 357 -17.01 -19.04 -34.32
CA GLN A 357 -17.60 -19.44 -35.60
C GLN A 357 -19.01 -19.97 -35.42
N ALA A 358 -19.26 -20.83 -34.41
CA ALA A 358 -20.60 -21.35 -34.12
C ALA A 358 -21.61 -20.22 -33.88
N LYS A 359 -21.22 -19.23 -33.08
CA LYS A 359 -22.05 -18.05 -32.80
C LYS A 359 -22.30 -17.19 -34.05
N ARG A 360 -21.30 -17.03 -34.92
CA ARG A 360 -21.47 -16.28 -36.20
C ARG A 360 -22.25 -17.05 -37.25
N GLY A 361 -22.17 -18.38 -37.23
CA GLY A 361 -22.88 -19.29 -38.13
C GLY A 361 -24.38 -19.39 -37.87
N GLY A 362 -24.91 -18.63 -36.91
CA GLY A 362 -26.35 -18.59 -36.59
C GLY A 362 -26.72 -19.24 -35.26
N ARG A 363 -25.74 -19.56 -34.40
CA ARG A 363 -25.94 -20.18 -33.07
C ARG A 363 -26.57 -21.57 -33.16
N ASN A 364 -26.86 -22.18 -32.01
CA ASN A 364 -27.44 -23.53 -31.89
C ASN A 364 -26.70 -24.57 -32.76
N ARG A 365 -25.36 -24.60 -32.66
CA ARG A 365 -24.51 -25.51 -33.43
C ARG A 365 -23.18 -25.78 -32.76
N CYS A 366 -22.53 -26.86 -33.18
CA CYS A 366 -21.15 -27.16 -32.83
C CYS A 366 -20.23 -26.90 -34.04
N ASP A 367 -19.21 -26.05 -33.86
CA ASP A 367 -18.12 -25.89 -34.84
C ASP A 367 -16.82 -26.42 -34.24
N ALA A 368 -15.86 -26.80 -35.09
CA ALA A 368 -14.62 -27.42 -34.65
C ALA A 368 -13.38 -26.79 -35.29
N SER A 369 -12.29 -26.75 -34.52
CA SER A 369 -10.93 -26.50 -35.01
C SER A 369 -10.08 -27.73 -34.70
N TRP A 370 -9.91 -28.59 -35.70
CA TRP A 370 -9.12 -29.82 -35.59
C TRP A 370 -7.62 -29.63 -35.84
N GLU A 371 -7.18 -28.38 -36.08
CA GLU A 371 -5.77 -28.04 -36.30
C GLU A 371 -4.95 -28.41 -35.06
N ARG A 372 -3.85 -29.15 -35.29
CA ARG A 372 -2.88 -29.54 -34.26
C ARG A 372 -1.83 -28.44 -34.15
N ALA A 373 -1.35 -28.15 -32.94
CA ALA A 373 -0.21 -27.25 -32.77
C ALA A 373 1.00 -27.84 -33.53
N GLY A 374 1.49 -27.14 -34.56
CA GLY A 374 2.70 -27.50 -35.31
C GLY A 374 2.54 -28.39 -36.55
N ALA A 375 1.35 -28.43 -37.18
CA ALA A 375 1.17 -28.99 -38.52
C ALA A 375 1.21 -27.92 -39.61
#